data_AF-A0A847VNN5-F1
#
_entry.id   AF-A0A847VNN5-F1
#
_cell.length_a   1.000
_cell.length_b   1.000
_cell.length_c   1.000
_cell.angle_alpha   90.00
_cell.angle_beta   90.00
_cell.angle_gamma   90.00
#
_symmetry.space_group_name_H-M   'P 1'
#
loop_
_entity.id
_entity.type
_entity.pdbx_description
1 polymer ?
#
loop_
_entity_poly.entity_id
_entity_poly.type
_entity_poly.pdbx_seq_one_letter_code
_entity_poly.pdbx_strand_id
1 'polypeptide(L)'
;MPPGLLQGERRAVARAISRLEQGAADAAALHAALAPQLGRAQVIGVTGAPGAGKSTLVHALVGALLTRGRRIGVVAVDPSSPLSGGAVLGDRVRMGEHGAHP
;
A
#
# COMPACT_ATOMS: atom_id res chain seq x y z
N MET A 1 10.98 5.61 -15.08
CA MET A 1 10.73 4.73 -13.93
C MET A 1 11.82 4.96 -12.89
N PRO A 2 11.49 5.20 -11.60
CA PRO A 2 12.51 5.35 -10.55
C PRO A 2 13.41 4.11 -10.46
N PRO A 3 14.75 4.27 -10.36
CA PRO A 3 15.64 3.14 -10.08
C PRO A 3 15.24 2.50 -8.73
N GLY A 4 15.33 1.18 -8.63
CA GLY A 4 14.94 0.45 -7.43
C GLY A 4 13.45 0.07 -7.35
N LEU A 5 12.59 0.58 -8.25
CA LEU A 5 11.15 0.35 -8.17
C LEU A 5 10.78 -1.13 -8.34
N LEU A 6 11.33 -1.79 -9.36
CA LEU A 6 11.05 -3.21 -9.64
C LEU A 6 11.70 -4.14 -8.61
N GLN A 7 12.74 -3.65 -7.93
CA GLN A 7 13.39 -4.33 -6.81
C GLN A 7 12.57 -4.22 -5.51
N GLY A 8 11.53 -3.38 -5.48
CA GLY A 8 10.69 -3.15 -4.31
C GLY A 8 11.32 -2.18 -3.30
N GLU A 9 12.26 -1.33 -3.71
CA GLU A 9 12.86 -0.36 -2.80
C GLU A 9 11.80 0.62 -2.29
N ARG A 10 11.58 0.64 -0.96
CA ARG A 10 10.52 1.43 -0.31
C ARG A 10 10.47 2.89 -0.76
N ARG A 11 11.64 3.55 -0.91
CA ARG A 11 11.72 4.95 -1.37
C ARG A 11 11.32 5.10 -2.83
N ALA A 12 11.70 4.16 -3.68
CA ALA A 12 11.37 4.18 -5.10
C ALA A 12 9.85 3.97 -5.31
N VAL A 13 9.27 3.04 -4.55
CA VAL A 13 7.81 2.78 -4.51
C VAL A 13 7.06 4.03 -4.05
N ALA A 14 7.45 4.64 -2.93
CA ALA A 14 6.81 5.85 -2.42
C ALA A 14 6.85 7.00 -3.44
N ARG A 15 8.00 7.24 -4.08
CA ARG A 15 8.12 8.27 -5.14
C ARG A 15 7.23 7.97 -6.35
N ALA A 16 7.13 6.70 -6.75
CA ALA A 16 6.26 6.31 -7.86
C ALA A 16 4.78 6.57 -7.54
N ILE A 17 4.33 6.19 -6.33
CA ILE A 17 2.97 6.46 -5.84
C ILE A 17 2.70 7.97 -5.87
N SER A 18 3.54 8.79 -5.23
CA SER A 18 3.31 10.24 -5.19
C SER A 18 3.25 10.88 -6.58
N ARG A 19 4.11 10.46 -7.53
CA ARG A 19 4.09 10.98 -8.90
C ARG A 19 2.80 10.63 -9.64
N LEU A 20 2.29 9.41 -9.44
CA LEU A 20 1.04 8.95 -10.05
C LEU A 20 -0.16 9.69 -9.45
N GLU A 21 -0.21 9.84 -8.12
CA GLU A 21 -1.31 10.55 -7.43
C GLU A 21 -1.36 12.04 -7.76
N GLN A 22 -0.20 12.69 -7.93
CA GLN A 22 -0.12 14.11 -8.26
C GLN A 22 -0.34 14.41 -9.75
N GLY A 23 -0.52 13.39 -10.60
CA GLY A 23 -0.63 13.59 -12.04
C GLY A 23 0.60 14.25 -12.65
N ALA A 24 1.80 13.89 -12.19
CA ALA A 24 3.06 14.44 -12.71
C ALA A 24 3.14 14.31 -14.24
N ALA A 25 3.90 15.19 -14.90
CA ALA A 25 4.00 15.22 -16.37
C ALA A 25 4.40 13.86 -16.99
N ASP A 26 5.14 13.02 -16.27
CA ASP A 26 5.55 11.69 -16.71
C ASP A 26 4.67 10.53 -16.20
N ALA A 27 3.55 10.80 -15.53
CA ALA A 27 2.69 9.78 -14.94
C ALA A 27 2.18 8.76 -15.98
N ALA A 28 1.79 9.22 -17.17
CA ALA A 28 1.35 8.36 -18.27
C ALA A 28 2.47 7.42 -18.75
N ALA A 29 3.69 7.96 -18.92
CA ALA A 29 4.86 7.18 -19.31
C ALA A 29 5.25 6.18 -18.23
N LEU A 30 5.18 6.57 -16.96
CA LEU A 30 5.43 5.69 -15.82
C LEU A 30 4.40 4.55 -15.76
N HIS A 31 3.12 4.84 -15.97
CA HIS A 31 2.05 3.84 -16.01
C HIS A 31 2.27 2.84 -17.16
N ALA A 32 2.55 3.33 -18.37
CA ALA A 32 2.84 2.48 -19.53
C ALA A 32 4.04 1.56 -19.29
N ALA A 33 5.10 2.07 -18.64
CA ALA A 33 6.29 1.28 -18.31
C ALA A 33 6.02 0.24 -17.21
N LEU A 34 5.05 0.47 -16.32
CA LEU A 34 4.66 -0.46 -15.25
C LEU A 34 3.69 -1.54 -15.73
N ALA A 35 2.83 -1.26 -16.71
CA ALA A 35 1.78 -2.17 -17.16
C ALA A 35 2.24 -3.62 -17.42
N PRO A 36 3.40 -3.88 -18.07
CA PRO A 36 3.88 -5.25 -18.30
C PRO A 36 4.30 -6.01 -17.02
N GLN A 37 4.48 -5.30 -15.90
CA GLN A 37 4.94 -5.88 -14.62
C GLN A 37 3.78 -6.19 -13.67
N LEU A 38 2.54 -5.82 -14.01
CA LEU A 38 1.34 -5.97 -13.18
C LEU A 38 0.76 -7.39 -13.25
N GLY A 39 -0.26 -7.67 -12.43
CA GLY A 39 -1.01 -8.95 -12.44
C GLY A 39 -0.34 -10.12 -11.70
N ARG A 40 0.82 -9.88 -11.09
CA ARG A 40 1.61 -10.91 -10.38
C ARG A 40 1.25 -11.06 -8.90
N ALA A 41 0.39 -10.19 -8.37
CA ALA A 41 0.00 -10.15 -6.97
C ALA A 41 -1.46 -10.54 -6.81
N GLN A 42 -1.75 -11.30 -5.74
CA GLN A 42 -3.12 -11.54 -5.30
C GLN A 42 -3.63 -10.30 -4.56
N VAL A 43 -4.77 -9.77 -5.01
CA VAL A 43 -5.42 -8.59 -4.39
C VAL A 43 -6.63 -9.06 -3.59
N ILE A 44 -6.68 -8.71 -2.31
CA ILE A 44 -7.76 -9.09 -1.39
C ILE A 44 -8.38 -7.81 -0.83
N GLY A 45 -9.67 -7.61 -1.10
CA GLY A 45 -10.43 -6.52 -0.51
C GLY A 45 -11.00 -6.91 0.86
N VAL A 46 -10.79 -6.07 1.87
CA VAL A 46 -11.37 -6.25 3.21
C VAL A 46 -12.29 -5.07 3.51
N THR A 47 -13.57 -5.35 3.72
CA THR A 47 -14.61 -4.34 3.97
C THR A 47 -15.52 -4.76 5.13
N GLY A 48 -16.38 -3.85 5.59
CA GLY A 48 -17.27 -4.04 6.73
C GLY A 48 -17.51 -2.76 7.51
N ALA A 49 -18.53 -2.77 8.38
CA ALA A 49 -18.94 -1.61 9.18
C ALA A 49 -17.81 -1.05 10.08
N PRO A 50 -17.88 0.22 10.50
CA PRO A 50 -17.03 0.74 11.57
C PRO A 50 -17.11 -0.16 12.81
N GLY A 51 -15.97 -0.43 13.47
CA GLY A 51 -15.93 -1.30 14.65
C GLY A 51 -15.98 -2.81 14.39
N ALA A 52 -16.21 -3.27 13.14
CA ALA A 52 -16.31 -4.71 12.80
C ALA A 52 -14.99 -5.52 12.92
N GLY A 53 -13.92 -4.95 13.48
CA GLY A 53 -12.64 -5.65 13.67
C GLY A 53 -11.77 -5.78 12.42
N LYS A 54 -12.06 -5.05 11.33
CA LYS A 54 -11.29 -5.11 10.07
C LYS A 54 -9.77 -4.96 10.27
N SER A 55 -9.34 -3.95 11.03
CA SER A 55 -7.91 -3.71 11.27
C SER A 55 -7.26 -4.86 12.05
N THR A 56 -7.98 -5.47 13.00
CA THR A 56 -7.51 -6.65 13.74
C THR A 56 -7.35 -7.85 12.81
N LEU A 57 -8.32 -8.09 11.92
CA LEU A 57 -8.25 -9.15 10.93
C LEU A 57 -7.08 -8.94 9.95
N VAL A 58 -6.94 -7.72 9.41
CA VAL A 58 -5.85 -7.37 8.49
C VAL A 58 -4.49 -7.56 9.18
N HIS A 59 -4.34 -7.11 10.42
CA HIS A 59 -3.10 -7.31 11.19
C HIS A 59 -2.76 -8.80 11.31
N ALA A 60 -3.71 -9.63 11.75
CA ALA A 60 -3.48 -11.07 11.92
C ALA A 60 -3.16 -11.78 10.59
N LEU A 61 -3.86 -11.39 9.51
CA LEU A 61 -3.62 -11.93 8.17
C LEU A 61 -2.22 -11.57 7.67
N VAL A 62 -1.80 -10.31 7.84
CA VAL A 62 -0.47 -9.83 7.44
C VAL A 62 0.61 -10.61 8.19
N GLY A 63 0.51 -10.74 9.51
CA GLY A 63 1.45 -11.52 10.30
C GLY A 63 1.54 -12.97 9.83
N ALA A 64 0.40 -13.62 9.60
CA ALA A 64 0.36 -15.00 9.10
C ALA A 64 0.92 -15.16 7.67
N LEU A 65 0.87 -14.13 6.83
CA LEU A 65 1.44 -14.17 5.48
C LEU A 65 2.94 -13.89 5.49
N LEU A 66 3.40 -12.99 6.37
CA LEU A 66 4.81 -12.71 6.57
C LEU A 66 5.56 -13.92 7.12
N THR A 67 4.98 -14.65 8.08
CA THR A 67 5.58 -15.91 8.59
C THR A 67 5.70 -16.99 7.51
N ARG A 68 4.91 -16.90 6.44
CA ARG A 68 5.00 -17.76 5.25
C ARG A 68 5.94 -17.21 4.17
N GLY A 69 6.74 -16.20 4.47
CA GLY A 69 7.71 -15.59 3.55
C GLY A 69 7.08 -14.80 2.40
N ARG A 70 5.80 -14.39 2.53
CA ARG A 70 5.13 -13.62 1.48
C ARG A 70 5.50 -12.14 1.57
N ARG A 71 5.66 -11.48 0.42
CA ARG A 71 5.78 -10.02 0.33
C ARG A 71 4.38 -9.41 0.30
N ILE A 72 4.12 -8.45 1.19
CA ILE A 72 2.79 -7.89 1.41
C ILE A 72 2.82 -6.37 1.28
N GLY A 73 1.82 -5.80 0.60
CA GLY A 73 1.49 -4.38 0.61
C GLY A 73 0.08 -4.19 1.11
N VAL A 74 -0.15 -3.17 1.94
CA VAL A 74 -1.47 -2.81 2.46
C VAL A 74 -1.80 -1.39 1.99
N VAL A 75 -2.96 -1.24 1.35
CA VAL A 75 -3.49 0.05 0.90
C VAL A 75 -4.80 0.29 1.63
N ALA A 76 -4.86 1.37 2.40
CA ALA A 76 -6.08 1.81 3.07
C ALA A 76 -6.85 2.77 2.15
N VAL A 77 -8.16 2.56 2.02
CA VAL A 77 -9.07 3.45 1.30
C VAL A 77 -10.06 4.01 2.30
N ASP A 78 -10.01 5.32 2.54
CA ASP A 78 -10.89 6.02 3.47
C ASP A 78 -11.71 7.09 2.71
N PRO A 79 -13.03 6.88 2.52
CA PRO A 79 -13.88 7.84 1.82
C PRO A 79 -14.09 9.14 2.61
N SER A 80 -13.72 9.22 3.90
CA SER A 80 -13.90 10.40 4.76
C SER A 80 -12.85 11.51 4.59
N SER A 81 -11.96 11.37 3.60
CA SER A 81 -10.79 12.25 3.37
C SER A 81 -11.03 13.51 2.50
N PRO A 82 -12.06 14.35 2.73
CA PRO A 82 -11.93 15.79 2.44
C PRO A 82 -11.74 16.66 3.69
N LEU A 83 -12.03 16.17 4.90
CA LEU A 83 -12.12 17.00 6.11
C LEU A 83 -10.93 16.88 7.10
N SER A 84 -10.16 15.78 7.07
CA SER A 84 -9.16 15.50 8.13
C SER A 84 -7.68 15.58 7.69
N GLY A 85 -7.38 16.00 6.46
CA GLY A 85 -6.00 16.32 6.07
C GLY A 85 -5.02 15.13 6.07
N GLY A 86 -5.50 13.92 5.76
CA GLY A 86 -4.68 12.75 5.50
C GLY A 86 -4.57 11.78 6.69
N ALA A 87 -5.09 10.58 6.50
CA ALA A 87 -5.05 9.45 7.44
C ALA A 87 -3.65 8.81 7.59
N VAL A 88 -2.58 9.61 7.53
CA VAL A 88 -1.18 9.13 7.46
C VAL A 88 -0.70 8.55 8.81
N LEU A 89 -1.33 8.91 9.93
CA LEU A 89 -0.84 8.60 11.28
C LEU A 89 -1.64 7.52 12.02
N GLY A 90 -2.95 7.40 11.80
CA GLY A 90 -3.81 6.51 12.59
C GLY A 90 -3.56 5.01 12.35
N ASP A 91 -3.25 4.64 11.10
CA ASP A 91 -3.09 3.23 10.70
C ASP A 91 -1.68 2.67 10.97
N ARG A 92 -0.65 3.53 11.04
CA ARG A 92 0.71 3.12 11.43
C ARG A 92 0.79 2.64 12.89
N VAL A 93 0.06 3.28 13.80
CA VAL A 93 0.06 2.92 15.23
C VAL A 93 -0.58 1.54 15.47
N ARG A 94 -1.50 1.10 14.60
CA ARG A 94 -2.16 -0.21 14.70
C ARG A 94 -1.39 -1.34 14.01
N MET A 95 -0.43 -1.01 13.15
CA MET A 95 0.37 -1.94 12.33
C MET A 95 1.86 -1.97 12.75
N GLY A 96 2.20 -1.38 13.90
CA GLY A 96 3.59 -1.09 14.32
C GLY A 96 4.57 -2.26 14.26
N GLU A 97 4.13 -3.48 14.56
CA GLU A 97 5.00 -4.68 14.51
C GLU A 97 5.37 -5.10 13.07
N HIS A 98 4.52 -4.82 12.09
CA HIS A 98 4.72 -5.24 10.69
C HIS A 98 5.21 -4.10 9.79
N GLY A 99 4.99 -2.84 10.18
CA GLY A 99 5.40 -1.66 9.39
C GLY A 99 6.92 -1.51 9.22
N ALA A 100 7.71 -2.21 10.04
CA ALA A 100 9.17 -2.23 9.97
C ALA A 100 9.72 -3.40 9.14
N HIS A 101 8.88 -4.35 8.70
CA HIS A 101 9.32 -5.49 7.90
C HIS A 101 9.93 -4.99 6.57
N PRO A 102 11.11 -5.47 6.17
CA PRO A 102 11.79 -5.04 4.94
C PRO A 102 11.02 -5.37 3.66
#